data_AF-A0A818JCY6-F1
#
_entry.id   AF-A0A818JCY6-F1
#
_cell.length_a   1.000
_cell.length_b   1.000
_cell.length_c   1.000
_cell.angle_alpha   90.00
_cell.angle_beta   90.00
_cell.angle_gamma   90.00
#
_symmetry.space_group_name_H-M   'P 1'
#
loop_
_entity.id
_entity.type
_entity.pdbx_description
1 polymer ?
#
loop_
_entity_poly.entity_id
_entity_poly.type
_entity_poly.pdbx_seq_one_letter_code
_entity_poly.pdbx_strand_id
1 'polypeptide(L)'
;MVLLLYSSTFTHNELALNSFLLLHPNEIIVIEVSHLASANLTQKNLNELRDMIINIFNPMLYSRINNFNTTTIGDMISTNQRVIVTLSDDATIENYTQLWYGSSMINSYANTDSLDQMISYNWQQVLQFNSLPSLPTDALYKLSWTLTPQVSTIFDSILPDKPKSLRNLADIGNSGLNSFASAVLQKKWRLCQLLLIDFQERSEIMQWIFASINQ
;
A
#
# COMPACT_ATOMS: atom_id res chain seq x y z
N MET A 1 11.31 -1.73 4.47
CA MET A 1 10.63 -0.53 3.93
C MET A 1 9.61 -0.97 2.89
N VAL A 2 8.31 -0.71 3.08
CA VAL A 2 7.31 -1.07 2.06
C VAL A 2 7.12 0.11 1.10
N LEU A 3 7.56 -0.06 -0.15
CA LEU A 3 7.39 0.91 -1.22
C LEU A 3 6.15 0.51 -2.05
N LEU A 4 5.08 1.30 -1.97
CA LEU A 4 3.91 1.18 -2.85
C LEU A 4 4.15 2.04 -4.09
N LEU A 5 4.17 1.44 -5.27
CA LEU A 5 4.35 2.15 -6.54
C LEU A 5 3.05 2.22 -7.32
N TYR A 6 2.57 3.45 -7.55
CA TYR A 6 1.59 3.77 -8.59
C TYR A 6 2.35 4.23 -9.84
N SER A 7 2.23 3.53 -10.96
CA SER A 7 2.89 3.92 -12.22
C SER A 7 2.06 3.57 -13.45
N SER A 8 2.17 4.42 -14.47
CA SER A 8 1.51 4.27 -15.77
C SER A 8 2.23 3.30 -16.73
N THR A 9 3.46 2.86 -16.43
CA THR A 9 4.12 1.76 -17.16
C THR A 9 4.91 0.87 -16.20
N PHE A 10 4.56 -0.41 -16.16
CA PHE A 10 5.23 -1.41 -15.30
C PHE A 10 6.71 -1.56 -15.70
N THR A 11 7.00 -1.54 -17.01
CA THR A 11 8.31 -1.81 -17.63
C THR A 11 9.46 -0.88 -17.22
N HIS A 12 9.23 0.41 -17.00
CA HIS A 12 10.29 1.33 -16.56
C HIS A 12 10.68 1.12 -15.09
N ASN A 13 9.76 0.60 -14.27
CA ASN A 13 10.00 0.41 -12.84
C ASN A 13 10.69 -0.92 -12.53
N GLU A 14 10.67 -1.89 -13.45
CA GLU A 14 11.21 -3.24 -13.25
C GLU A 14 12.72 -3.21 -12.99
N LEU A 15 13.46 -2.47 -13.82
CA LEU A 15 14.92 -2.35 -13.70
C LEU A 15 15.30 -1.67 -12.39
N ALA A 16 14.56 -0.63 -11.98
CA ALA A 16 14.82 0.09 -10.74
C ALA A 16 14.53 -0.78 -9.52
N LEU A 17 13.40 -1.49 -9.51
CA LEU A 17 12.99 -2.36 -8.41
C LEU A 17 13.91 -3.57 -8.25
N ASN A 18 14.25 -4.24 -9.35
CA ASN A 18 15.16 -5.37 -9.30
C ASN A 18 16.57 -4.93 -8.85
N SER A 19 17.07 -3.81 -9.38
CA SER A 19 18.35 -3.24 -8.93
C SER A 19 18.33 -2.88 -7.45
N PHE A 20 17.24 -2.28 -6.97
CA PHE A 20 17.06 -1.98 -5.55
C PHE A 20 17.13 -3.25 -4.69
N LEU A 21 16.40 -4.31 -5.05
CA LEU A 21 16.37 -5.57 -4.29
C LEU A 21 17.73 -6.29 -4.26
N LEU A 22 18.56 -6.11 -5.29
CA LEU A 22 19.93 -6.60 -5.35
C LEU A 22 20.88 -5.78 -4.48
N LEU A 23 20.72 -4.45 -4.48
CA LEU A 23 21.55 -3.54 -3.67
C LEU A 23 21.15 -3.55 -2.18
N HIS A 24 19.91 -3.92 -1.87
CA HIS A 24 19.35 -3.92 -0.52
C HIS A 24 18.77 -5.31 -0.19
N PRO A 25 19.61 -6.32 0.09
CA PRO A 25 19.18 -7.71 0.27
C PRO A 25 18.29 -7.96 1.50
N ASN A 26 18.26 -7.01 2.45
CA ASN A 26 17.45 -7.09 3.66
C ASN A 26 16.10 -6.38 3.53
N GLU A 27 15.81 -5.79 2.37
CA GLU A 27 14.56 -5.09 2.13
C GLU A 27 13.51 -6.03 1.50
N ILE A 28 12.25 -5.75 1.83
CA ILE A 28 11.06 -6.42 1.32
C ILE A 28 10.19 -5.40 0.62
N ILE A 29 9.66 -5.76 -0.54
CA ILE A 29 8.78 -4.91 -1.33
C ILE A 29 7.40 -5.54 -1.39
N VAL A 30 6.37 -4.71 -1.26
CA VAL A 30 4.97 -5.09 -1.50
C VAL A 30 4.47 -4.28 -2.69
N ILE A 31 4.04 -4.97 -3.74
CA ILE A 31 3.53 -4.38 -4.98
C ILE A 31 2.06 -4.75 -5.09
N GLU A 32 1.21 -3.74 -5.18
CA GLU A 32 -0.21 -3.93 -5.46
C GLU A 32 -0.49 -3.57 -6.92
N VAL A 33 -0.91 -4.55 -7.70
CA VAL A 33 -1.34 -4.35 -9.08
C VAL A 33 -2.86 -4.37 -9.11
N SER A 34 -3.45 -3.18 -9.07
CA SER A 34 -4.90 -2.99 -8.99
C SER A 34 -5.42 -1.97 -10.00
N HIS A 35 -6.73 -1.70 -9.97
CA HIS A 35 -7.40 -0.74 -10.85
C HIS A 35 -7.12 -0.98 -12.34
N LEU A 36 -7.14 -2.26 -12.73
CA LEU A 36 -6.98 -2.74 -14.11
C LEU A 36 -8.23 -2.41 -14.93
N ALA A 37 -8.48 -1.12 -15.17
CA ALA A 37 -9.65 -0.62 -15.87
C ALA A 37 -9.24 -0.05 -17.23
N SER A 38 -9.55 -0.79 -18.30
CA SER A 38 -9.46 -0.28 -19.67
C SER A 38 -10.44 -1.02 -20.56
N ALA A 39 -11.12 -0.29 -21.44
CA ALA A 39 -12.04 -0.87 -22.42
C ALA A 39 -11.35 -1.86 -23.38
N ASN A 40 -10.02 -1.77 -23.50
CA ASN A 40 -9.21 -2.63 -24.37
C ASN A 40 -8.43 -3.70 -23.60
N LEU A 41 -8.64 -3.83 -22.29
CA LEU A 41 -7.96 -4.83 -21.49
C LEU A 41 -8.52 -6.22 -21.83
N THR A 42 -7.66 -7.10 -22.34
CA THR A 42 -8.04 -8.49 -22.63
C THR A 42 -7.41 -9.45 -21.63
N GLN A 43 -7.97 -10.67 -21.53
CA GLN A 43 -7.36 -11.74 -20.73
C GLN A 43 -5.93 -12.07 -21.17
N LYS A 44 -5.63 -11.92 -22.48
CA LYS A 44 -4.26 -12.10 -22.99
C LYS A 44 -3.31 -11.07 -22.36
N ASN A 45 -3.71 -9.80 -22.27
CA ASN A 45 -2.89 -8.76 -21.66
C ASN A 45 -2.67 -8.99 -20.16
N LEU A 46 -3.71 -9.48 -19.46
CA LEU A 46 -3.60 -9.85 -18.05
C LEU A 46 -2.62 -11.02 -17.85
N ASN A 47 -2.69 -12.04 -18.70
CA ASN A 47 -1.74 -13.15 -18.67
C ASN A 47 -0.30 -12.68 -18.96
N GLU A 48 -0.11 -11.80 -19.95
CA GLU A 48 1.20 -11.22 -20.27
C GLU A 48 1.76 -10.40 -19.10
N LEU A 49 0.92 -9.60 -18.42
CA LEU A 49 1.30 -8.86 -17.23
C LEU A 49 1.69 -9.79 -16.08
N ARG A 50 0.90 -10.84 -15.81
CA ARG A 50 1.21 -11.87 -14.82
C ARG A 50 2.57 -12.50 -15.09
N ASP A 51 2.78 -12.97 -16.31
CA ASP A 51 4.00 -13.69 -16.69
C ASP A 51 5.23 -12.76 -16.60
N MET A 52 5.07 -11.49 -16.99
CA MET A 52 6.07 -10.45 -16.81
C MET A 52 6.46 -10.27 -15.34
N ILE A 53 5.48 -10.03 -14.45
CA ILE A 53 5.70 -9.92 -12.99
C ILE A 53 6.48 -11.13 -12.46
N ILE A 54 6.04 -12.33 -12.80
CA ILE A 54 6.66 -13.58 -12.36
C ILE A 54 8.11 -13.69 -12.85
N ASN A 55 8.37 -13.37 -14.12
CA ASN A 55 9.70 -13.46 -14.71
C ASN A 55 10.69 -12.46 -14.11
N ILE A 56 10.23 -11.26 -13.74
CA ILE A 56 11.10 -10.22 -13.16
C ILE A 56 11.48 -10.55 -11.74
N PHE A 57 10.50 -10.97 -10.94
CA PHE A 57 10.69 -11.10 -9.51
C PHE A 57 11.03 -12.51 -9.06
N ASN A 58 10.89 -13.54 -9.90
CA ASN A 58 11.40 -14.86 -9.54
C ASN A 58 12.93 -14.84 -9.39
N PRO A 59 13.50 -15.55 -8.39
CA PRO A 59 12.83 -16.40 -7.40
C PRO A 59 12.39 -15.66 -6.11
N MET A 60 12.43 -14.32 -6.10
CA MET A 60 12.18 -13.48 -4.92
C MET A 60 10.71 -13.35 -4.53
N LEU A 61 9.77 -13.91 -5.29
CA LEU A 61 8.35 -13.83 -4.97
C LEU A 61 7.99 -14.64 -3.71
N TYR A 62 7.25 -14.00 -2.82
CA TYR A 62 6.68 -14.62 -1.64
C TYR A 62 5.35 -15.28 -2.00
N SER A 63 5.31 -16.62 -1.90
CA SER A 63 4.19 -17.43 -2.38
C SER A 63 2.96 -17.35 -1.48
N ARG A 64 1.77 -17.37 -2.09
CA ARG A 64 0.44 -17.45 -1.45
C ARG A 64 0.21 -18.73 -0.67
N ILE A 65 1.03 -19.77 -0.86
CA ILE A 65 0.99 -20.96 0.00
C ILE A 65 1.53 -20.68 1.42
N ASN A 66 2.26 -19.58 1.58
CA ASN A 66 2.80 -19.15 2.87
C ASN A 66 1.74 -18.34 3.65
N ASN A 67 2.10 -17.89 4.86
CA ASN A 67 1.19 -17.22 5.79
C ASN A 67 1.83 -15.94 6.33
N PHE A 68 1.15 -14.80 6.19
CA PHE A 68 1.63 -13.50 6.68
C PHE A 68 1.71 -13.40 8.21
N ASN A 69 0.92 -14.19 8.93
CA ASN A 69 0.85 -14.14 10.39
C ASN A 69 1.98 -14.92 11.07
N THR A 70 2.44 -16.02 10.45
CA THR A 70 3.48 -16.89 11.05
C THR A 70 4.86 -16.68 10.47
N THR A 71 4.97 -16.09 9.29
CA THR A 71 6.25 -15.87 8.63
C THR A 71 6.84 -14.54 9.10
N THR A 72 8.09 -14.58 9.57
CA THR A 72 8.79 -13.37 9.96
C THR A 72 9.49 -12.72 8.76
N ILE A 73 9.81 -11.42 8.90
CA ILE A 73 10.66 -10.71 7.94
C ILE A 73 12.02 -11.39 7.78
N GLY A 74 12.58 -11.94 8.87
CA GLY A 74 13.84 -12.69 8.83
C GLY A 74 13.74 -13.96 8.00
N ASP A 75 12.62 -14.68 8.08
CA ASP A 75 12.36 -15.88 7.26
C ASP A 75 12.28 -15.51 5.77
N MET A 76 11.57 -14.44 5.43
CA MET A 76 11.48 -13.93 4.06
C MET A 76 12.85 -13.56 3.50
N ILE A 77 13.69 -12.89 4.29
CA ILE A 77 15.05 -12.50 3.87
C ILE A 77 15.93 -13.74 3.69
N SER A 78 15.93 -14.66 4.66
CA SER A 78 16.79 -15.86 4.62
C SER A 78 16.46 -16.81 3.46
N THR A 79 15.19 -16.84 3.04
CA THR A 79 14.72 -17.63 1.89
C THR A 79 14.73 -16.86 0.57
N ASN A 80 15.19 -15.59 0.59
CA ASN A 80 15.13 -14.64 -0.52
C ASN A 80 13.70 -14.37 -1.06
N GLN A 81 12.63 -14.76 -0.36
CA GLN A 81 11.25 -14.47 -0.74
C GLN A 81 10.82 -13.07 -0.27
N ARG A 82 11.35 -12.04 -0.92
CA ARG A 82 11.29 -10.63 -0.46
C ARG A 82 10.35 -9.75 -1.27
N VAL A 83 9.59 -10.29 -2.19
CA VAL A 83 8.64 -9.54 -3.02
C VAL A 83 7.25 -10.13 -2.87
N ILE A 84 6.32 -9.36 -2.30
CA ILE A 84 4.90 -9.71 -2.25
C ILE A 84 4.23 -8.96 -3.39
N VAL A 85 3.55 -9.65 -4.28
CA VAL A 85 2.78 -9.02 -5.36
C VAL A 85 1.33 -9.47 -5.28
N THR A 86 0.40 -8.53 -5.23
CA THR A 86 -1.03 -8.80 -5.41
C THR A 86 -1.48 -8.39 -6.80
N LEU A 87 -2.41 -9.16 -7.38
CA LEU A 87 -3.07 -8.82 -8.65
C LEU A 87 -4.58 -8.83 -8.43
N SER A 88 -5.27 -7.73 -8.75
CA SER A 88 -6.71 -7.59 -8.48
C SER A 88 -7.62 -8.49 -9.35
N ASP A 89 -7.07 -9.10 -10.40
CA ASP A 89 -7.78 -10.10 -11.21
C ASP A 89 -7.44 -11.52 -10.73
N ASP A 90 -8.20 -12.00 -9.75
CA ASP A 90 -7.94 -13.30 -9.10
C ASP A 90 -8.00 -14.48 -10.10
N ALA A 91 -8.86 -14.38 -11.11
CA ALA A 91 -9.02 -15.40 -12.15
C ALA A 91 -7.72 -15.63 -12.95
N THR A 92 -6.95 -14.57 -13.24
CA THR A 92 -5.67 -14.65 -13.95
C THR A 92 -4.62 -15.46 -13.19
N ILE A 93 -4.70 -15.50 -11.86
CA ILE A 93 -3.68 -16.05 -10.96
C ILE A 93 -4.16 -17.25 -10.13
N GLU A 94 -5.35 -17.78 -10.42
CA GLU A 94 -5.95 -18.88 -9.66
C GLU A 94 -4.98 -20.06 -9.48
N ASN A 95 -4.32 -20.47 -10.58
CA ASN A 95 -3.36 -21.57 -10.61
C ASN A 95 -1.89 -21.14 -10.37
N TYR A 96 -1.65 -19.87 -10.04
CA TYR A 96 -0.32 -19.30 -9.85
C TYR A 96 -0.14 -18.89 -8.39
N THR A 97 0.54 -19.72 -7.62
CA THR A 97 0.73 -19.50 -6.19
C THR A 97 1.77 -18.42 -5.89
N GLN A 98 2.58 -18.01 -6.86
CA GLN A 98 3.61 -16.98 -6.68
C GLN A 98 3.03 -15.58 -6.45
N LEU A 99 1.75 -15.38 -6.78
CA LEU A 99 1.05 -14.10 -6.66
C LEU A 99 -0.13 -14.22 -5.70
N TRP A 100 -0.42 -13.12 -5.02
CA TRP A 100 -1.50 -13.01 -4.06
C TRP A 100 -2.75 -12.45 -4.71
N TYR A 101 -3.91 -12.89 -4.23
CA TYR A 101 -5.19 -12.33 -4.65
C TYR A 101 -5.29 -10.85 -4.30
N GLY A 102 -6.08 -10.10 -5.06
CA GLY A 102 -6.32 -8.69 -4.75
C GLY A 102 -6.93 -8.50 -3.36
N SER A 103 -7.78 -9.44 -2.97
CA SER A 103 -8.43 -9.51 -1.65
C SER A 103 -7.45 -9.69 -0.47
N SER A 104 -6.21 -10.11 -0.73
CA SER A 104 -5.14 -10.17 0.27
C SER A 104 -4.64 -8.79 0.70
N MET A 105 -5.10 -7.70 0.09
CA MET A 105 -4.88 -6.34 0.57
C MET A 105 -6.18 -5.75 1.11
N ILE A 106 -6.31 -5.73 2.44
CA ILE A 106 -7.45 -5.07 3.09
C ILE A 106 -7.16 -3.58 3.12
N ASN A 107 -7.69 -2.88 2.12
CA ASN A 107 -7.46 -1.46 1.93
C ASN A 107 -8.57 -0.61 2.58
N SER A 108 -8.17 0.37 3.36
CA SER A 108 -9.07 1.43 3.83
C SER A 108 -8.83 2.71 3.02
N TYR A 109 -9.90 3.29 2.50
CA TYR A 109 -9.85 4.48 1.65
C TYR A 109 -11.05 5.37 1.95
N ALA A 110 -10.78 6.55 2.52
CA ALA A 110 -11.82 7.45 3.02
C ALA A 110 -12.63 8.14 1.93
N ASN A 111 -12.08 8.26 0.71
CA ASN A 111 -12.70 8.91 -0.45
C ASN A 111 -13.34 10.29 -0.11
N THR A 112 -12.55 11.19 0.46
CA THR A 112 -12.99 12.52 0.90
C THR A 112 -11.90 13.56 0.68
N ASP A 113 -12.27 14.83 0.48
CA ASP A 113 -11.37 15.99 0.45
C ASP A 113 -11.23 16.67 1.84
N SER A 114 -11.92 16.17 2.87
CA SER A 114 -11.90 16.70 4.24
C SER A 114 -10.95 15.92 5.14
N LEU A 115 -9.99 16.63 5.74
CA LEU A 115 -9.05 16.05 6.71
C LEU A 115 -9.77 15.43 7.92
N ASP A 116 -10.74 16.13 8.50
CA ASP A 116 -11.46 15.65 9.68
C ASP A 116 -12.27 14.39 9.40
N GLN A 117 -12.87 14.29 8.21
CA GLN A 117 -13.59 13.09 7.78
C GLN A 117 -12.62 11.92 7.55
N MET A 118 -11.47 12.17 6.92
CA MET A 118 -10.43 11.15 6.74
C MET A 118 -9.89 10.66 8.09
N ILE A 119 -9.60 11.57 9.03
CA ILE A 119 -9.19 11.24 10.40
C ILE A 119 -10.24 10.36 11.07
N SER A 120 -11.51 10.79 11.04
CA SER A 120 -12.61 10.08 11.70
C SER A 120 -12.79 8.67 11.11
N TYR A 121 -12.74 8.55 9.78
CA TYR A 121 -12.80 7.26 9.09
C TYR A 121 -11.62 6.36 9.48
N ASN A 122 -10.39 6.85 9.37
CA ASN A 122 -9.19 6.07 9.67
C ASN A 122 -9.10 5.67 11.15
N TRP A 123 -9.70 6.45 12.07
CA TRP A 123 -9.81 6.05 13.47
C TRP A 123 -10.67 4.79 13.65
N GLN A 124 -11.77 4.68 12.90
CA GLN A 124 -12.60 3.47 12.92
C GLN A 124 -11.87 2.26 12.33
N GLN A 125 -11.06 2.48 11.29
CA GLN A 125 -10.28 1.41 10.66
C GLN A 125 -9.18 0.89 11.61
N VAL A 126 -8.48 1.80 12.30
CA VAL A 126 -7.50 1.44 13.35
C VAL A 126 -8.18 0.71 14.50
N LEU A 127 -9.34 1.18 14.96
CA LEU A 127 -10.11 0.51 16.00
C LEU A 127 -10.50 -0.91 15.59
N GLN A 128 -11.03 -1.07 14.37
CA GLN A 128 -11.40 -2.37 13.83
C GLN A 128 -10.19 -3.31 13.77
N PHE A 129 -9.07 -2.84 13.21
CA PHE A 129 -7.83 -3.61 13.11
C PHE A 129 -7.32 -4.09 14.48
N ASN A 130 -7.33 -3.23 15.50
CA ASN A 130 -6.87 -3.58 16.84
C ASN A 130 -7.89 -4.40 17.65
N SER A 131 -9.15 -4.46 17.20
CA SER A 131 -10.19 -5.28 17.82
C SER A 131 -10.21 -6.73 17.31
N LEU A 132 -9.43 -7.03 16.28
CA LEU A 132 -9.36 -8.38 15.71
C LEU A 132 -8.76 -9.37 16.73
N PRO A 133 -9.38 -10.54 16.95
CA PRO A 133 -8.83 -11.56 17.83
C PRO A 133 -7.52 -12.14 17.29
N SER A 134 -7.38 -12.19 15.96
CA SER A 134 -6.18 -12.58 15.24
C SER A 134 -6.14 -11.90 13.87
N LEU A 135 -4.95 -11.61 13.37
CA LEU A 135 -4.79 -11.14 12.00
C LEU A 135 -5.10 -12.27 11.00
N PRO A 136 -5.71 -11.96 9.84
CA PRO A 136 -5.87 -12.92 8.76
C PRO A 136 -4.52 -13.42 8.31
N THR A 137 -4.45 -14.71 8.00
CA THR A 137 -3.21 -15.38 7.59
C THR A 137 -2.82 -15.06 6.15
N ASP A 138 -3.79 -14.62 5.36
CA ASP A 138 -3.73 -14.45 3.91
C ASP A 138 -3.98 -13.01 3.46
N ALA A 139 -4.00 -12.07 4.40
CA ALA A 139 -4.19 -10.66 4.09
C ALA A 139 -3.32 -9.71 4.92
N LEU A 140 -3.03 -8.55 4.33
CA LEU A 140 -2.34 -7.44 4.95
C LEU A 140 -3.27 -6.23 5.06
N TYR A 141 -3.25 -5.56 6.21
CA TYR A 141 -4.02 -4.35 6.46
C TYR A 141 -3.27 -3.11 5.99
N LYS A 142 -3.87 -2.41 5.03
CA LYS A 142 -3.38 -1.17 4.46
C LYS A 142 -4.27 0.00 4.88
N LEU A 143 -3.65 0.98 5.53
CA LEU A 143 -4.26 2.27 5.85
C LEU A 143 -3.91 3.27 4.75
N SER A 144 -4.91 3.80 4.03
CA SER A 144 -4.67 4.90 3.07
C SER A 144 -4.92 6.26 3.73
N TRP A 145 -3.88 7.08 3.72
CA TRP A 145 -3.89 8.45 4.19
C TRP A 145 -3.75 9.41 3.01
N THR A 146 -4.83 9.50 2.24
CA THR A 146 -4.87 10.23 0.97
C THR A 146 -6.20 10.97 0.87
N LEU A 147 -6.14 12.29 0.69
CA LEU A 147 -7.33 13.08 0.39
C LEU A 147 -7.65 13.02 -1.10
N THR A 148 -8.93 12.81 -1.40
CA THR A 148 -9.43 12.58 -2.76
C THR A 148 -10.18 13.81 -3.25
N PRO A 149 -9.81 14.37 -4.41
CA PRO A 149 -10.60 15.44 -5.01
C PRO A 149 -12.03 15.01 -5.20
N GLN A 150 -12.96 15.84 -4.73
CA GLN A 150 -14.38 15.73 -5.03
C GLN A 150 -14.74 16.71 -6.15
N VAL A 151 -15.95 16.56 -6.70
CA VAL A 151 -16.47 17.49 -7.71
C VAL A 151 -16.41 18.94 -7.18
N SER A 152 -16.74 19.14 -5.91
CA SER A 152 -16.57 20.43 -5.21
C SER A 152 -15.14 20.92 -5.24
N THR A 153 -14.14 20.07 -5.01
CA THR A 153 -12.72 20.46 -5.05
C THR A 153 -12.29 20.98 -6.42
N ILE A 154 -12.84 20.41 -7.51
CA ILE A 154 -12.56 20.86 -8.87
C ILE A 154 -13.14 22.26 -9.10
N PHE A 155 -14.41 22.48 -8.73
CA PHE A 155 -15.04 23.79 -8.86
C PHE A 155 -14.42 24.83 -7.93
N ASP A 156 -14.08 24.45 -6.70
CA ASP A 156 -13.52 25.32 -5.66
C ASP A 156 -12.05 25.67 -5.91
N SER A 157 -11.35 24.93 -6.77
CA SER A 157 -9.93 25.22 -7.11
C SER A 157 -9.71 26.62 -7.69
N ILE A 158 -10.79 27.27 -8.17
CA ILE A 158 -10.78 28.66 -8.64
C ILE A 158 -10.88 29.69 -7.49
N LEU A 159 -11.27 29.28 -6.28
CA LEU A 159 -11.40 30.14 -5.11
C LEU A 159 -10.07 30.23 -4.34
N PRO A 160 -9.75 31.38 -3.71
CA PRO A 160 -8.44 31.61 -3.06
C PRO A 160 -8.08 30.60 -1.97
N ASP A 161 -9.06 30.21 -1.14
CA ASP A 161 -8.84 29.50 0.14
C ASP A 161 -9.07 27.98 0.06
N LYS A 162 -9.08 27.42 -1.14
CA LYS A 162 -9.42 26.01 -1.39
C LYS A 162 -8.26 25.27 -2.04
N PRO A 163 -8.13 23.94 -1.85
CA PRO A 163 -7.03 23.18 -2.41
C PRO A 163 -7.08 23.23 -3.95
N LYS A 164 -6.02 23.76 -4.57
CA LYS A 164 -5.95 23.98 -6.03
C LYS A 164 -5.24 22.86 -6.80
N SER A 165 -4.75 21.84 -6.09
CA SER A 165 -3.98 20.75 -6.68
C SER A 165 -3.98 19.51 -5.77
N LEU A 166 -3.64 18.35 -6.36
CA LEU A 166 -3.36 17.11 -5.60
C LEU A 166 -2.25 17.32 -4.57
N ARG A 167 -1.25 18.16 -4.89
CA ARG A 167 -0.16 18.51 -3.98
C ARG A 167 -0.67 19.24 -2.73
N ASN A 168 -1.61 20.17 -2.90
CA ASN A 168 -2.19 20.89 -1.76
C ASN A 168 -3.07 19.96 -0.90
N LEU A 169 -3.81 19.04 -1.53
CA LEU A 169 -4.57 18.02 -0.80
C LEU A 169 -3.64 17.12 0.01
N ALA A 170 -2.51 16.72 -0.55
CA ALA A 170 -1.50 15.95 0.17
C ALA A 170 -0.89 16.75 1.34
N ASP A 171 -0.60 18.04 1.17
CA ASP A 171 -0.11 18.89 2.27
C ASP A 171 -1.12 18.96 3.43
N ILE A 172 -2.40 19.15 3.11
CA ILE A 172 -3.47 19.14 4.11
C ILE A 172 -3.56 17.77 4.79
N GLY A 173 -3.58 16.69 4.01
CA GLY A 173 -3.56 15.32 4.52
C GLY A 173 -2.39 15.10 5.48
N ASN A 174 -1.17 15.33 5.01
CA ASN A 174 0.07 15.09 5.76
C ASN A 174 0.17 15.94 7.03
N SER A 175 -0.42 17.15 7.06
CA SER A 175 -0.44 17.99 8.26
C SER A 175 -1.11 17.34 9.49
N GLY A 176 -2.09 16.44 9.26
CA GLY A 176 -2.78 15.73 10.34
C GLY A 176 -2.18 14.39 10.72
N LEU A 177 -1.28 13.83 9.90
CA LEU A 177 -0.82 12.45 10.01
C LEU A 177 0.00 12.19 11.29
N ASN A 178 0.91 13.09 11.64
CA ASN A 178 1.75 12.95 12.83
C ASN A 178 0.90 12.92 14.11
N SER A 179 -0.03 13.87 14.25
CA SER A 179 -0.92 13.94 15.41
C SER A 179 -1.80 12.71 15.52
N PHE A 180 -2.32 12.22 14.40
CA PHE A 180 -3.09 10.98 14.34
C PHE A 180 -2.26 9.77 14.77
N ALA A 181 -1.08 9.57 14.18
CA ALA A 181 -0.20 8.44 14.49
C ALA A 181 0.23 8.47 15.97
N SER A 182 0.62 9.63 16.49
CA SER A 182 0.96 9.81 17.91
C SER A 182 -0.22 9.43 18.82
N ALA A 183 -1.45 9.83 18.48
CA ALA A 183 -2.63 9.48 19.27
C ALA A 183 -2.92 7.96 19.26
N VAL A 184 -2.75 7.27 18.12
CA VAL A 184 -2.86 5.80 18.05
C VAL A 184 -1.81 5.14 18.96
N LEU A 185 -0.55 5.54 18.83
CA LEU A 185 0.57 4.93 19.55
C LEU A 185 0.49 5.18 21.06
N GLN A 186 0.01 6.35 21.50
CA GLN A 186 -0.25 6.62 22.92
C GLN A 186 -1.29 5.67 23.54
N LYS A 187 -2.21 5.12 22.72
CA LYS A 187 -3.15 4.07 23.15
C LYS A 187 -2.52 2.67 23.15
N LYS A 188 -1.25 2.53 22.79
CA LYS A 188 -0.57 1.26 22.53
C LYS A 188 -1.28 0.43 21.45
N TRP A 189 -1.90 1.11 20.49
CA TRP A 189 -2.54 0.47 19.35
C TRP A 189 -1.58 0.43 18.17
N ARG A 190 -1.76 -0.57 17.31
CA ARG A 190 -1.04 -0.70 16.04
C ARG A 190 -1.72 0.17 14.99
N LEU A 191 -0.95 0.92 14.21
CA LEU A 191 -1.48 1.79 13.17
C LEU A 191 -2.06 0.98 12.00
N CYS A 192 -1.21 0.15 11.40
CA CYS A 192 -1.51 -0.72 10.26
C CYS A 192 -0.30 -1.64 10.01
N GLN A 193 -0.40 -2.53 9.01
CA GLN A 193 0.77 -3.24 8.48
C GLN A 193 1.41 -2.45 7.33
N LEU A 194 0.58 -1.80 6.50
CA LEU A 194 0.99 -0.96 5.38
C LEU A 194 0.34 0.43 5.49
N LEU A 195 1.13 1.48 5.29
CA LEU A 195 0.64 2.86 5.24
C LEU A 195 0.86 3.42 3.83
N LEU A 196 -0.21 3.83 3.16
CA LEU A 196 -0.17 4.51 1.88
C LEU A 196 -0.37 6.01 2.09
N ILE A 197 0.54 6.83 1.57
CA ILE A 197 0.51 8.29 1.68
C ILE A 197 0.83 8.92 0.33
N ASP A 198 0.21 10.06 0.05
CA ASP A 198 0.53 10.87 -1.13
C ASP A 198 1.70 11.82 -0.84
N PHE A 199 2.60 11.96 -1.81
CA PHE A 199 3.78 12.85 -1.74
C PHE A 199 4.58 12.67 -0.44
N GLN A 200 5.04 11.44 -0.18
CA GLN A 200 5.76 11.05 1.04
C GLN A 200 6.91 12.00 1.39
N GLU A 201 7.61 12.54 0.39
CA GLU A 201 8.72 13.48 0.57
C GLU A 201 8.32 14.79 1.27
N ARG A 202 7.01 15.04 1.37
CA ARG A 202 6.41 16.20 2.04
C ARG A 202 5.78 15.84 3.39
N SER A 203 6.03 14.64 3.89
CA SER A 203 5.53 14.12 5.16
C SER A 203 6.68 13.82 6.13
N GLU A 204 6.49 14.15 7.41
CA GLU A 204 7.44 13.85 8.49
C GLU A 204 7.20 12.47 9.13
N ILE A 205 6.23 11.70 8.61
CA ILE A 205 5.76 10.45 9.21
C ILE A 205 6.84 9.38 9.39
N MET A 206 7.90 9.41 8.59
CA MET A 206 8.99 8.44 8.65
C MET A 206 9.63 8.38 10.05
N GLN A 207 9.67 9.50 10.77
CA GLN A 207 10.19 9.54 12.15
C GLN A 207 9.38 8.63 13.09
N TRP A 208 8.07 8.55 12.90
CA TRP A 208 7.16 7.74 13.71
C TRP A 208 7.12 6.28 13.28
N ILE A 209 7.21 5.99 11.98
CA ILE A 209 7.28 4.63 11.46
C ILE A 209 8.49 3.92 12.08
N PHE A 210 9.67 4.56 12.10
CA PHE A 210 10.85 3.97 12.72
C PHE A 210 10.79 3.93 14.26
N ALA A 211 10.10 4.87 14.91
CA ALA A 211 9.91 4.84 16.37
C ALA A 211 9.02 3.66 16.81
N SER A 212 8.05 3.26 15.98
CA SER A 212 7.13 2.14 16.28
C SER A 212 7.76 0.74 16.18
N ILE A 213 8.95 0.62 15.56
CA ILE A 213 9.69 -0.65 15.42
C ILE A 213 10.47 -1.01 16.71
N ASN A 214 10.70 -0.03 17.59
CA ASN A 214 11.48 -0.19 18.82
C ASN A 214 10.62 -0.33 20.10
N GLN A 215 9.31 -0.53 19.96
CA GLN A 215 8.35 -0.76 21.06
C GLN A 215 7.81 -2.17 21.02
#